data_AF-A0A9D6VMQ3-F1
#
_entry.id   AF-A0A9D6VMQ3-F1
#
_cell.length_a   1.000
_cell.length_b   1.000
_cell.length_c   1.000
_cell.angle_alpha   90.00
_cell.angle_beta   90.00
_cell.angle_gamma   90.00
#
_symmetry.space_group_name_H-M   'P 1'
#
loop_
_entity.id
_entity.type
_entity.pdbx_description
1 polymer ?
#
loop_
_entity_poly.entity_id
_entity_poly.type
_entity_poly.pdbx_seq_one_letter_code
_entity_poly.pdbx_strand_id
1 'polypeptide(L)'
;MNYLNAVFWDYPEFTDLQKLKKLIAENKNNSIYLWVLKRFLEYGRVIDTLNFFSLEEIAVNLQKLRLSKYAAKKWRRMIEVYGTSLRE
;
A
#
# COMPACT_ATOMS: atom_id res chain seq x y z
N MET A 1 14.51 -4.89 -11.75
CA MET A 1 13.13 -5.28 -12.09
C MET A 1 12.19 -4.29 -11.43
N ASN A 2 11.37 -3.55 -12.19
CA ASN A 2 10.52 -2.49 -11.66
C ASN A 2 9.33 -3.12 -10.92
N TYR A 3 9.35 -3.14 -9.58
CA TYR A 3 8.29 -3.75 -8.77
C TYR A 3 6.92 -3.09 -9.00
N LEU A 4 6.90 -1.85 -9.49
CA LEU A 4 5.67 -1.17 -9.88
C LEU A 4 4.98 -1.88 -11.05
N ASN A 5 5.72 -2.54 -11.94
CA ASN A 5 5.13 -3.34 -13.01
C ASN A 5 4.38 -4.56 -12.46
N ALA A 6 4.80 -5.11 -11.31
CA ALA A 6 4.07 -6.21 -10.68
C ALA A 6 2.77 -5.71 -10.01
N VAL A 7 2.79 -4.50 -9.46
CA VAL A 7 1.64 -3.89 -8.79
C VAL A 7 0.64 -3.29 -9.78
N PHE A 8 1.11 -2.77 -10.92
CA PHE A 8 0.34 -2.03 -11.93
C PHE A 8 0.52 -2.63 -13.33
N TRP A 9 0.49 -3.96 -13.43
CA TRP A 9 0.65 -4.68 -14.70
C TRP A 9 -0.40 -4.29 -15.77
N ASP A 10 -1.55 -3.79 -15.34
CA ASP A 10 -2.70 -3.31 -16.11
C ASP A 10 -2.74 -1.78 -16.28
N TYR A 11 -1.84 -1.02 -15.62
CA TYR A 11 -1.81 0.44 -15.68
C TYR A 11 -0.37 0.97 -15.80
N PRO A 12 0.19 1.03 -17.02
CA PRO A 12 1.58 1.43 -17.24
C PRO A 12 1.90 2.85 -16.75
N GLU A 13 0.91 3.73 -16.66
CA GLU A 13 1.07 5.11 -16.16
C GLU A 13 1.50 5.20 -14.70
N PHE A 14 1.23 4.17 -13.88
CA PHE A 14 1.63 4.10 -12.47
C PHE A 14 2.97 3.37 -12.26
N THR A 15 3.69 3.06 -13.34
CA THR A 15 5.01 2.38 -13.27
C THR A 15 6.18 3.35 -13.09
N ASP A 16 5.91 4.65 -13.10
CA ASP A 16 6.87 5.73 -12.81
C ASP A 16 6.82 6.08 -11.32
N LEU A 17 7.93 5.80 -10.62
CA LEU A 17 8.08 6.01 -9.19
C LEU A 17 7.81 7.46 -8.75
N GLN A 18 8.33 8.44 -9.47
CA GLN A 18 8.22 9.85 -9.06
C GLN A 18 6.81 10.36 -9.27
N LYS A 19 6.18 10.00 -10.39
CA LYS A 19 4.77 10.35 -10.66
C LYS A 19 3.84 9.70 -9.64
N LEU A 20 4.07 8.43 -9.32
CA LEU A 20 3.26 7.72 -8.33
C LEU A 20 3.38 8.33 -6.93
N LYS A 21 4.60 8.65 -6.48
CA LYS A 21 4.81 9.33 -5.19
C LYS A 21 4.10 10.68 -5.13
N LYS A 22 4.23 11.48 -6.19
CA LYS A 22 3.54 12.77 -6.30
C LYS A 22 2.03 12.61 -6.24
N LEU A 23 1.48 11.67 -7.02
CA LEU A 23 0.06 11.37 -7.05
C LEU A 23 -0.48 10.92 -5.69
N ILE A 24 0.22 10.04 -4.98
CA ILE A 24 -0.15 9.60 -3.63
C ILE A 24 -0.14 10.77 -2.65
N ALA A 25 0.88 11.63 -2.71
CA ALA A 25 1.03 12.78 -1.83
C ALA A 25 -0.08 13.83 -2.07
N GLU A 26 -0.40 14.12 -3.33
CA GLU A 26 -1.43 15.11 -3.72
C GLU A 26 -2.85 14.62 -3.44
N ASN A 27 -3.08 13.30 -3.42
CA ASN A 27 -4.41 12.71 -3.26
C ASN A 27 -4.61 11.99 -1.93
N LYS A 28 -3.82 12.33 -0.89
CA LYS A 28 -3.98 11.74 0.45
C LYS A 28 -5.44 11.82 0.89
N ASN A 29 -5.97 10.69 1.36
CA ASN A 29 -7.37 10.50 1.81
C ASN A 29 -8.46 10.52 0.72
N ASN A 30 -8.13 10.54 -0.56
CA ASN A 30 -9.11 10.39 -1.65
C ASN A 30 -9.24 8.91 -2.09
N SER A 31 -10.27 8.61 -2.88
CA SER A 31 -10.55 7.31 -3.49
C SER A 31 -9.36 6.77 -4.29
N ILE A 32 -8.62 7.65 -4.97
CA ILE A 32 -7.40 7.27 -5.71
C ILE A 32 -6.34 6.73 -4.75
N TYR A 33 -6.10 7.40 -3.62
CA TYR A 33 -5.15 6.93 -2.61
C TYR A 33 -5.55 5.56 -2.08
N LEU A 34 -6.84 5.35 -1.75
CA LEU A 34 -7.34 4.06 -1.28
C LEU A 34 -7.20 2.96 -2.35
N TRP A 35 -7.42 3.31 -3.62
CA TRP A 35 -7.25 2.39 -4.73
C TRP A 35 -5.80 1.98 -4.91
N VAL A 36 -4.86 2.94 -4.93
CA VAL A 36 -3.43 2.69 -5.01
C VAL A 36 -2.97 1.84 -3.82
N LEU A 37 -3.35 2.23 -2.61
CA LEU A 37 -3.06 1.48 -1.40
C LEU A 37 -3.55 0.03 -1.51
N LYS A 38 -4.81 -0.19 -1.93
CA LYS A 38 -5.34 -1.53 -2.18
C LYS A 38 -4.48 -2.33 -3.16
N ARG A 39 -4.05 -1.75 -4.27
CA ARG A 39 -3.19 -2.44 -5.27
C ARG A 39 -1.89 -2.93 -4.64
N PHE A 40 -1.23 -2.08 -3.85
CA PHE A 40 -0.01 -2.48 -3.14
C PHE A 40 -0.29 -3.56 -2.09
N LEU A 41 -1.38 -3.48 -1.35
CA LEU A 41 -1.68 -4.48 -0.32
C LEU A 41 -1.99 -5.86 -0.93
N GLU A 42 -2.60 -5.91 -2.11
CA GLU A 42 -2.93 -7.17 -2.81
C GLU A 42 -1.72 -7.78 -3.52
N TYR A 43 -0.98 -6.97 -4.30
CA TYR A 43 0.01 -7.47 -5.25
C TYR A 43 1.44 -7.07 -4.90
N GLY A 44 1.61 -6.07 -4.04
CA GLY A 44 2.92 -5.57 -3.63
C GLY A 44 3.62 -6.46 -2.62
N ARG A 45 4.96 -6.44 -2.67
CA ARG A 45 5.77 -6.93 -1.56
C ARG A 45 5.68 -5.94 -0.41
N VAL A 46 5.88 -6.45 0.80
CA VAL A 46 5.81 -5.65 2.03
C VAL A 46 6.80 -4.49 1.96
N ILE A 47 8.07 -4.78 1.69
CA ILE A 47 9.13 -3.76 1.62
C ILE A 47 8.85 -2.67 0.57
N ASP A 48 8.29 -3.04 -0.58
CA ASP A 48 7.97 -2.09 -1.64
C ASP A 48 6.82 -1.18 -1.21
N THR A 49 5.80 -1.74 -0.56
CA THR A 49 4.64 -1.00 -0.06
C THR A 49 5.03 0.00 1.02
N LEU A 50 5.95 -0.38 1.91
CA LEU A 50 6.44 0.48 2.99
C LEU A 50 7.28 1.66 2.49
N ASN A 51 7.72 1.67 1.22
CA ASN A 51 8.33 2.86 0.60
C ASN A 51 7.32 3.97 0.26
N PHE A 52 6.02 3.69 0.32
CA PHE A 52 4.94 4.63 -0.04
C PHE A 52 3.96 4.88 1.10
N PHE A 53 3.71 3.87 1.95
CA PHE A 53 2.69 3.93 2.99
C PHE A 53 3.28 3.48 4.33
N SER A 54 2.98 4.23 5.39
CA SER A 54 3.34 3.80 6.75
C SER A 54 2.44 2.67 7.25
N LEU A 55 2.92 1.89 8.22
CA LEU A 55 2.09 0.86 8.87
C LEU A 55 0.84 1.46 9.52
N GLU A 56 0.93 2.69 10.03
CA GLU A 56 -0.19 3.43 10.61
C GLU A 56 -1.24 3.79 9.55
N GLU A 57 -0.80 4.32 8.40
CA GLU A 57 -1.68 4.63 7.26
C GLU A 57 -2.39 3.36 6.76
N ILE A 58 -1.66 2.26 6.69
CA ILE A 58 -2.22 0.95 6.33
C ILE A 58 -3.24 0.52 7.38
N ALA A 59 -2.92 0.58 8.67
CA ALA A 59 -3.80 0.14 9.76
C ALA A 59 -5.13 0.91 9.80
N VAL A 60 -5.07 2.24 9.66
CA VAL A 60 -6.26 3.12 9.64
C VAL A 60 -7.18 2.81 8.48
N ASN A 61 -6.62 2.42 7.32
CA ASN A 61 -7.40 2.19 6.11
C ASN A 61 -7.74 0.72 5.88
N LEU A 62 -7.09 -0.23 6.57
CA LEU A 62 -7.23 -1.65 6.31
C LEU A 62 -8.68 -2.14 6.40
N GLN A 63 -9.47 -1.59 7.33
CA GLN A 63 -10.89 -1.93 7.48
C GLN A 63 -11.77 -1.37 6.37
N LYS A 64 -11.37 -0.24 5.77
CA LYS A 64 -12.10 0.42 4.66
C LYS A 64 -11.84 -0.30 3.33
N LEU A 65 -10.69 -0.95 3.21
CA LEU A 65 -10.28 -1.64 2.00
C LEU A 65 -10.87 -3.05 1.95
N ARG A 66 -11.64 -3.33 0.91
CA ARG A 66 -12.07 -4.70 0.58
C ARG A 66 -10.91 -5.47 -0.05
N LEU A 67 -10.06 -6.04 0.79
CA LEU A 67 -8.94 -6.90 0.39
C LEU A 67 -9.34 -8.38 0.32
N SER A 68 -8.57 -9.16 -0.43
CA SER A 68 -8.60 -10.62 -0.37
C SER A 68 -8.30 -11.12 1.06
N LYS A 69 -8.84 -12.29 1.42
CA LYS A 69 -8.64 -12.88 2.77
C LYS A 69 -7.15 -13.06 3.10
N TYR A 70 -6.36 -13.44 2.10
CA TYR A 70 -4.92 -13.64 2.24
C TYR A 70 -4.19 -12.32 2.49
N ALA A 71 -4.41 -11.30 1.65
CA ALA A 71 -3.80 -9.99 1.81
C ALA A 71 -4.19 -9.35 3.15
N ALA A 72 -5.48 -9.40 3.52
CA ALA A 72 -5.95 -8.90 4.80
C ALA A 72 -5.26 -9.58 5.99
N LYS A 73 -5.13 -10.91 5.97
CA LYS A 73 -4.45 -11.66 7.04
C LYS A 73 -2.97 -11.30 7.13
N LYS A 74 -2.27 -11.22 5.99
CA LYS A 74 -0.87 -10.82 5.89
C LYS A 74 -0.64 -9.45 6.53
N TRP A 75 -1.42 -8.44 6.12
CA TRP A 75 -1.23 -7.07 6.61
C TRP A 75 -1.66 -6.88 8.06
N ARG A 76 -2.70 -7.57 8.53
CA ARG A 76 -3.02 -7.62 9.96
C ARG A 76 -1.84 -8.14 10.77
N ARG A 77 -1.20 -9.24 10.33
CA ARG A 77 -0.04 -9.79 11.02
C ARG A 77 1.14 -8.83 11.01
N MET A 78 1.38 -8.14 9.89
CA MET A 78 2.44 -7.13 9.80
C MET A 78 2.21 -5.99 10.81
N ILE A 79 0.99 -5.49 10.89
CA ILE A 79 0.64 -4.42 11.84
C ILE A 79 0.77 -4.90 13.29
N GLU A 80 0.34 -6.14 13.58
CA GLU A 80 0.45 -6.72 14.92
C GLU A 80 1.91 -6.86 15.39
N VAL A 81 2.78 -7.36 14.51
CA VAL A 81 4.19 -7.63 14.84
C VAL A 81 5.02 -6.36 14.87
N TYR A 82 4.81 -5.45 13.93
CA TYR A 82 5.69 -4.30 13.72
C TYR A 82 5.06 -2.95 14.07
N GLY A 83 3.74 -2.88 14.23
CA GLY A 83 3.03 -1.63 14.57
C GLY A 83 3.27 -1.18 16.01
N THR A 84 3.53 -2.12 16.93
CA THR A 84 3.83 -1.80 18.34
C THR A 84 5.26 -1.32 18.55
N SER A 85 6.20 -1.78 17.71
CA SER A 85 7.62 -1.39 17.77
C SER A 85 7.88 0.07 17.39
N LEU A 86 6.88 0.79 16.87
CA LEU A 86 6.93 2.21 16.51
C LEU A 86 6.47 3.15 17.65
N ARG A 87 6.08 2.59 18.82
CA ARG A 87 5.61 3.34 20.00
C ARG A 87 6.62 3.41 21.15
N GLU A 88 7.85 2.93 20.96
CA GLU A 88 8.95 3.04 21.92
C GLU A 88 9.92 4.18 21.54
#